data_AF-A0A952Z7D7-F1
#
_entry.id   AF-A0A952Z7D7-F1
#
_cell.length_a   1.000
_cell.length_b   1.000
_cell.length_c   1.000
_cell.angle_alpha   90.00
_cell.angle_beta   90.00
_cell.angle_gamma   90.00
#
_symmetry.space_group_name_H-M   'P 1'
#
loop_
_entity.id
_entity.type
_entity.pdbx_description
1 polymer ?
#
loop_
_entity_poly.entity_id
_entity_poly.type
_entity_poly.pdbx_seq_one_letter_code
_entity_poly.pdbx_strand_id
1 'polypeptide(L)'
;MDAELALRILSLCVLLAAAETLHGIVRAAVLVPRIGKKPALKVAIVSGSLLAFALCWWRVPPMGVTATLPLFGIGFVLALFMAAFDILLGRWLLKRPWSRAFEDFNPATGNYLVFGILLLVFFPWIAVRLHAA
;
A
#
# COMPACT_ATOMS: atom_id res chain seq x y z
N MET A 1 -22.65 1.51 9.31
CA MET A 1 -21.24 1.08 9.39
C MET A 1 -21.00 0.62 10.81
N ASP A 2 -20.90 -0.68 11.01
CA ASP A 2 -20.68 -1.29 12.33
C ASP A 2 -19.32 -0.84 12.86
N ALA A 3 -19.26 -0.38 14.11
CA ALA A 3 -18.03 0.12 14.73
C ALA A 3 -16.89 -0.91 14.68
N GLU A 4 -17.23 -2.21 14.72
CA GLU A 4 -16.28 -3.31 14.57
C GLU A 4 -15.66 -3.37 13.18
N LEU A 5 -16.44 -3.17 12.11
CA LEU A 5 -15.92 -3.13 10.74
C LEU A 5 -14.97 -1.94 10.56
N ALA A 6 -15.34 -0.77 11.09
CA ALA A 6 -14.47 0.40 11.05
C ALA A 6 -13.15 0.16 11.79
N LEU A 7 -13.19 -0.48 12.97
CA LEU A 7 -12.00 -0.83 13.75
C LEU A 7 -11.12 -1.85 13.00
N ARG A 8 -11.72 -2.84 12.33
CA ARG A 8 -11.01 -3.83 11.52
C ARG A 8 -10.30 -3.16 10.34
N ILE A 9 -10.97 -2.26 9.62
CA ILE A 9 -10.38 -1.48 8.52
C ILE A 9 -9.25 -0.60 9.05
N LEU A 10 -9.46 0.12 10.15
CA LEU A 10 -8.42 0.95 10.77
C LEU A 10 -7.20 0.11 11.17
N SER A 11 -7.43 -1.06 11.77
CA SER A 11 -6.35 -1.99 12.13
C SER A 11 -5.55 -2.45 10.91
N LEU A 12 -6.23 -2.73 9.79
CA LEU A 12 -5.60 -3.08 8.53
C LEU A 12 -4.75 -1.90 8.01
N CYS A 13 -5.30 -0.68 8.02
CA CYS A 13 -4.59 0.52 7.59
C CYS A 13 -3.30 0.74 8.39
N VAL A 14 -3.37 0.66 9.72
CA VAL A 14 -2.20 0.83 10.60
C VAL A 14 -1.17 -0.28 10.35
N LEU A 15 -1.62 -1.53 10.23
CA LEU A 15 -0.74 -2.67 10.00
C LEU A 15 -0.03 -2.58 8.64
N LEU A 16 -0.76 -2.18 7.60
CA LEU A 16 -0.24 -2.00 6.25
C LEU A 16 0.74 -0.82 6.20
N ALA A 17 0.41 0.31 6.84
CA ALA A 17 1.31 1.45 6.96
C ALA A 17 2.61 1.09 7.70
N ALA A 18 2.53 0.34 8.81
CA ALA A 18 3.70 -0.12 9.54
C ALA A 18 4.57 -1.08 8.72
N ALA A 19 3.92 -2.04 8.04
CA ALA A 19 4.60 -3.02 7.20
C ALA A 19 5.31 -2.37 6.01
N GLU A 20 4.66 -1.44 5.32
CA GLU A 20 5.24 -0.67 4.22
C GLU A 20 6.35 0.27 4.69
N THR A 21 6.21 0.90 5.86
CA THR A 21 7.29 1.73 6.44
C THR A 21 8.53 0.90 6.70
N LEU A 22 8.37 -0.26 7.35
CA LEU A 22 9.47 -1.17 7.62
C LEU A 22 10.10 -1.65 6.30
N HIS A 23 9.27 -2.00 5.31
CA HIS A 23 9.70 -2.39 3.98
C HIS A 23 10.52 -1.28 3.30
N GLY A 24 10.05 -0.04 3.37
CA GLY A 24 10.72 1.14 2.83
C GLY A 24 12.07 1.42 3.49
N ILE A 25 12.17 1.22 4.82
CA ILE A 25 13.42 1.33 5.57
C ILE A 25 14.40 0.24 5.16
N VAL A 26 13.96 -1.03 5.11
CA VAL A 26 14.79 -2.17 4.68
C VAL A 26 15.31 -1.94 3.25
N ARG A 27 14.45 -1.44 2.35
CA ARG A 27 14.85 -1.06 1.00
C ARG A 27 15.97 -0.02 1.03
N ALA A 28 15.80 1.07 1.76
CA ALA A 28 16.74 2.18 1.79
C ALA A 28 18.07 1.80 2.46
N ALA A 29 18.02 1.03 3.54
CA ALA A 29 19.18 0.67 4.35
C ALA A 29 19.95 -0.53 3.78
N VAL A 30 19.28 -1.51 3.16
CA VAL A 30 19.90 -2.77 2.72
C VAL A 30 19.93 -2.88 1.20
N LEU A 31 18.82 -2.59 0.53
CA LEU A 31 18.67 -2.88 -0.90
C LEU A 31 19.34 -1.84 -1.79
N VAL A 32 19.14 -0.55 -1.51
CA VAL A 32 19.78 0.56 -2.25
C VAL A 32 21.31 0.47 -2.25
N PRO A 33 22.01 0.23 -1.14
CA PRO A 33 23.46 0.10 -1.16
C PRO A 33 23.98 -1.17 -1.84
N ARG A 34 23.16 -2.23 -1.96
CA ARG A 34 23.57 -3.51 -2.56
C ARG A 34 23.39 -3.57 -4.08
N ILE A 35 22.27 -3.10 -4.59
CA ILE A 35 21.89 -3.24 -6.01
C ILE A 35 21.72 -1.90 -6.74
N GLY A 36 21.84 -0.77 -6.03
CA GLY A 36 21.66 0.57 -6.59
C GLY A 36 20.20 1.02 -6.63
N LYS A 37 19.98 2.34 -6.81
CA LYS A 37 18.66 2.99 -6.64
C LYS A 37 17.57 2.48 -7.58
N LYS A 38 17.87 2.29 -8.87
CA LYS A 38 16.87 1.95 -9.90
C LYS A 38 16.28 0.54 -9.73
N PRO A 39 17.08 -0.54 -9.60
CA PRO A 39 16.51 -1.88 -9.39
C PRO A 39 15.91 -2.04 -7.99
N ALA A 40 16.46 -1.38 -6.95
CA ALA A 40 15.88 -1.39 -5.62
C ALA A 40 14.45 -0.84 -5.57
N LEU A 41 14.15 0.17 -6.40
CA LEU A 41 12.79 0.71 -6.55
C LEU A 41 11.84 -0.31 -7.16
N LYS A 42 12.23 -0.97 -8.26
CA LYS A 42 11.41 -2.01 -8.90
C LYS A 42 11.12 -3.18 -7.98
N VAL A 43 12.15 -3.71 -7.31
CA VAL A 43 12.00 -4.82 -6.37
C VAL A 43 11.04 -4.42 -5.25
N ALA A 44 11.21 -3.22 -4.70
CA ALA A 44 10.36 -2.75 -3.61
C ALA A 44 8.90 -2.56 -3.98
N ILE A 45 8.61 -2.10 -5.21
CA ILE A 45 7.24 -2.00 -5.69
C ILE A 45 6.61 -3.40 -5.76
N VAL A 46 7.34 -4.39 -6.26
CA VAL A 46 6.85 -5.77 -6.34
C VAL A 46 6.65 -6.36 -4.94
N SER A 47 7.63 -6.24 -4.06
CA SER A 47 7.56 -6.80 -2.72
C SER A 47 6.59 -6.07 -1.80
N GLY A 48 6.44 -4.75 -1.93
CA GLY A 48 5.42 -3.98 -1.21
C GLY A 48 4.00 -4.29 -1.70
N SER A 49 3.82 -4.44 -3.01
CA SER A 49 2.54 -4.91 -3.59
C SER A 49 2.18 -6.30 -3.07
N LEU A 50 3.16 -7.22 -3.01
CA LEU A 50 2.95 -8.57 -2.49
C LEU A 50 2.60 -8.55 -0.99
N LEU A 51 3.25 -7.68 -0.21
CA LEU A 51 3.00 -7.51 1.22
C LEU A 51 1.59 -6.98 1.46
N ALA A 52 1.19 -5.93 0.75
CA ALA A 52 -0.14 -5.36 0.82
C ALA A 52 -1.21 -6.39 0.41
N PHE A 53 -0.96 -7.16 -0.65
CA PHE A 53 -1.84 -8.26 -1.06
C PHE A 53 -1.96 -9.33 0.03
N ALA A 54 -0.87 -9.78 0.63
CA ALA A 54 -0.87 -10.80 1.69
C ALA A 54 -1.62 -10.31 2.94
N LEU A 55 -1.50 -9.03 3.30
CA LEU A 55 -2.24 -8.45 4.40
C LEU A 55 -3.74 -8.37 4.11
N CYS A 56 -4.12 -7.91 2.91
CA CYS A 56 -5.51 -7.93 2.46
C CYS A 56 -6.06 -9.37 2.44
N TRP A 57 -5.29 -10.32 1.92
CA TRP A 57 -5.62 -11.75 1.90
C TRP A 57 -5.94 -12.32 3.27
N TRP A 58 -5.13 -11.98 4.27
CA TRP A 58 -5.33 -12.52 5.61
C TRP A 58 -6.49 -11.83 6.34
N ARG A 59 -6.63 -10.51 6.20
CA ARG A 59 -7.53 -9.71 7.04
C ARG A 59 -8.89 -9.40 6.42
N VAL A 60 -9.03 -9.36 5.10
CA VAL A 60 -10.29 -9.06 4.39
C VAL A 60 -11.32 -10.21 4.45
N PRO A 61 -10.99 -11.49 4.13
CA PRO A 61 -11.97 -12.58 4.17
C PRO A 61 -12.67 -12.77 5.53
N PRO A 62 -12.00 -12.68 6.71
CA PRO A 62 -12.69 -12.79 8.00
C PRO A 62 -13.60 -11.58 8.33
N MET A 63 -13.65 -10.54 7.48
CA MET A 63 -14.63 -9.45 7.61
C MET A 63 -16.01 -9.84 7.06
N GLY A 64 -16.17 -10.98 6.39
CA GLY A 64 -17.45 -11.45 5.86
C GLY A 64 -18.02 -10.57 4.72
N VAL A 65 -17.21 -9.67 4.17
CA VAL A 65 -17.62 -8.76 3.09
C VAL A 65 -17.49 -9.48 1.75
N THR A 66 -18.62 -9.99 1.23
CA THR A 66 -18.68 -10.69 -0.06
C THR A 66 -19.12 -9.79 -1.22
N ALA A 67 -19.71 -8.63 -0.91
CA ALA A 67 -20.20 -7.70 -1.93
C ALA A 67 -19.04 -6.92 -2.58
N THR A 68 -19.07 -6.84 -3.91
CA THR A 68 -18.02 -6.20 -4.73
C THR A 68 -17.83 -4.72 -4.40
N LEU A 69 -18.93 -3.97 -4.22
CA LEU A 69 -18.90 -2.52 -3.98
C LEU A 69 -18.20 -2.14 -2.65
N PRO A 70 -18.50 -2.75 -1.49
CA PRO A 70 -17.77 -2.47 -0.27
C PRO A 70 -16.31 -2.94 -0.29
N LEU A 71 -15.96 -3.99 -1.06
CA LEU A 71 -14.55 -4.39 -1.25
C LEU A 71 -13.74 -3.28 -1.94
N PHE A 72 -14.29 -2.69 -3.00
CA PHE A 72 -13.69 -1.52 -3.65
C PHE A 72 -13.65 -0.30 -2.72
N GLY A 73 -14.68 -0.09 -1.90
CA GLY A 73 -14.69 0.96 -0.88
C GLY A 73 -13.56 0.81 0.14
N ILE A 74 -13.34 -0.41 0.65
CA ILE A 74 -12.23 -0.72 1.56
C ILE A 74 -10.89 -0.46 0.87
N GLY A 75 -10.70 -0.95 -0.35
CA GLY A 75 -9.49 -0.70 -1.14
C GLY A 75 -9.23 0.78 -1.39
N PHE A 76 -10.27 1.56 -1.66
CA PHE A 76 -10.18 3.00 -1.86
C PHE A 76 -9.80 3.75 -0.58
N VAL A 77 -10.42 3.41 0.56
CA VAL A 77 -10.06 3.98 1.87
C VAL A 77 -8.61 3.66 2.21
N LEU A 78 -8.18 2.41 1.96
CA LEU A 78 -6.80 1.99 2.16
C LEU A 78 -5.82 2.78 1.29
N ALA A 79 -6.13 2.91 0.01
CA ALA A 79 -5.34 3.68 -0.95
C ALA A 79 -5.21 5.15 -0.53
N LEU A 80 -6.32 5.77 -0.14
CA LEU A 80 -6.33 7.15 0.32
C LEU A 80 -5.51 7.33 1.61
N PHE A 81 -5.68 6.42 2.57
CA PHE A 81 -4.95 6.43 3.83
C PHE A 81 -3.44 6.24 3.60
N MET A 82 -3.06 5.25 2.79
CA MET A 82 -1.67 4.99 2.41
C MET A 82 -1.04 6.18 1.69
N ALA A 83 -1.74 6.77 0.71
CA ALA A 83 -1.25 7.94 0.00
C ALA A 83 -1.03 9.13 0.96
N ALA A 84 -1.99 9.39 1.85
CA ALA A 84 -1.86 10.44 2.86
C ALA A 84 -0.68 10.17 3.81
N PHE A 85 -0.54 8.92 4.27
CA PHE A 85 0.53 8.50 5.18
C PHE A 85 1.92 8.60 4.54
N ASP A 86 2.07 8.15 3.28
CA ASP A 86 3.33 8.24 2.54
C ASP A 86 3.74 9.70 2.29
N ILE A 87 2.78 10.59 1.96
CA ILE A 87 3.03 12.03 1.86
C ILE A 87 3.49 12.60 3.21
N LEU A 88 2.84 12.21 4.31
CA LEU A 88 3.18 12.69 5.65
C LEU A 88 4.58 12.21 6.07
N LEU A 89 4.93 10.95 5.81
CA LEU A 89 6.26 10.40 6.05
C LEU A 89 7.32 11.06 5.16
N GLY A 90 7.07 11.23 3.86
CA GLY A 90 7.97 11.91 2.94
C GLY A 90 8.24 13.37 3.36
N ARG A 91 7.23 14.03 3.94
CA ARG A 91 7.34 15.36 4.53
C ARG A 91 8.13 15.36 5.84
N TRP A 92 7.77 14.51 6.80
CA TRP A 92 8.36 14.53 8.14
C TRP A 92 9.75 13.90 8.20
N LEU A 93 9.92 12.72 7.60
CA LEU A 93 11.16 11.95 7.67
C LEU A 93 12.18 12.41 6.62
N LEU A 94 11.73 12.73 5.40
CA LEU A 94 12.63 13.12 4.30
C LEU A 94 12.69 14.64 4.04
N LYS A 95 11.89 15.47 4.75
CA LYS A 95 11.78 16.93 4.55
C LYS A 95 11.67 17.35 3.08
N ARG A 96 11.02 16.52 2.25
CA ARG A 96 10.95 16.76 0.80
C ARG A 96 9.92 17.85 0.45
N PRO A 97 10.21 18.73 -0.53
CA PRO A 97 9.27 19.73 -1.01
C PRO A 97 8.10 19.07 -1.78
N TRP A 98 6.92 19.69 -1.74
CA TRP A 98 5.68 19.22 -2.40
C TRP A 98 5.86 18.87 -3.89
N SER A 99 6.77 19.55 -4.60
CA SER A 99 7.09 19.21 -6.00
C SER A 99 7.52 17.77 -6.19
N ARG A 100 8.28 17.17 -5.27
CA ARG A 100 8.74 15.78 -5.41
C ARG A 100 7.63 14.76 -5.18
N ALA A 101 6.66 15.06 -4.33
CA ALA A 101 5.51 14.17 -4.12
C ALA A 101 4.71 14.01 -5.42
N PHE A 102 4.49 15.09 -6.16
CA PHE A 102 3.88 15.03 -7.50
C PHE A 102 4.79 14.34 -8.54
N GLU A 103 6.10 14.46 -8.41
CA GLU A 103 7.08 13.78 -9.27
C GLU A 103 7.12 12.26 -9.06
N ASP A 104 6.91 11.79 -7.82
CA ASP A 104 6.76 10.37 -7.46
C ASP A 104 5.41 9.78 -7.93
N PHE A 105 4.40 10.63 -8.18
CA PHE A 105 3.14 10.28 -8.85
C PHE A 105 3.22 10.32 -10.39
N ASN A 106 4.34 10.76 -10.95
CA ASN A 106 4.51 10.85 -12.39
C ASN A 106 5.17 9.56 -12.93
N PRO A 107 4.45 8.69 -13.66
CA PRO A 107 5.03 7.45 -14.20
C PRO A 107 6.21 7.69 -15.16
N ALA A 108 6.38 8.92 -15.66
CA ALA A 108 7.47 9.32 -16.54
C ALA A 108 8.85 9.40 -15.84
N THR A 109 8.93 9.51 -14.51
CA THR A 109 10.21 9.53 -13.76
C THR A 109 10.70 8.14 -13.35
N GLY A 110 9.92 7.09 -13.64
CA GLY A 110 10.25 5.70 -13.31
C GLY A 110 9.79 5.26 -11.92
N ASN A 111 8.96 6.05 -11.24
CA ASN A 111 8.29 5.61 -10.01
C ASN A 111 6.90 5.04 -10.33
N TYR A 112 6.69 3.76 -9.99
CA TYR A 112 5.44 3.04 -10.25
C TYR A 112 4.46 3.12 -9.06
N LEU A 113 4.56 4.18 -8.25
CA LEU A 113 3.72 4.38 -7.07
C LEU A 113 2.22 4.38 -7.43
N VAL A 114 1.86 5.03 -8.54
CA VAL A 114 0.48 5.04 -9.07
C VAL A 114 -0.02 3.63 -9.39
N PHE A 115 0.84 2.77 -9.93
CA PHE A 115 0.49 1.37 -10.17
C PHE A 115 0.27 0.63 -8.85
N GLY A 116 1.10 0.86 -7.84
CA GLY A 116 0.91 0.29 -6.49
C GLY A 116 -0.42 0.68 -5.87
N ILE A 117 -0.79 1.96 -5.94
CA ILE A 117 -2.07 2.48 -5.43
C ILE A 117 -3.25 1.90 -6.20
N LEU A 118 -3.16 1.86 -7.54
CA LEU A 118 -4.20 1.25 -8.38
C LEU A 118 -4.36 -0.24 -8.04
N LEU A 119 -3.27 -1.00 -7.94
CA LEU A 119 -3.31 -2.42 -7.55
C LEU A 119 -3.91 -2.61 -6.15
N LEU A 120 -3.57 -1.73 -5.20
CA LEU A 120 -4.09 -1.77 -3.82
C LEU A 120 -5.62 -1.69 -3.78
N VAL A 121 -6.23 -0.92 -4.69
CA VAL A 121 -7.70 -0.84 -4.81
C VAL A 121 -8.30 -2.18 -5.25
N PHE A 122 -7.60 -2.96 -6.08
CA PHE A 122 -8.05 -4.27 -6.55
C PHE A 122 -7.70 -5.43 -5.60
N PHE A 123 -6.73 -5.28 -4.70
CA PHE A 123 -6.31 -6.36 -3.79
C PHE A 123 -7.41 -6.93 -2.88
N PRO A 124 -8.31 -6.14 -2.25
CA PRO A 124 -9.39 -6.70 -1.45
C PRO A 124 -10.30 -7.61 -2.28
N TRP A 125 -10.60 -7.19 -3.51
CA TRP A 125 -11.44 -7.94 -4.43
C TRP A 125 -10.79 -9.25 -4.88
N ILE A 126 -9.51 -9.19 -5.29
CA ILE A 126 -8.72 -10.38 -5.66
C ILE A 126 -8.60 -11.32 -4.45
N ALA A 127 -8.39 -10.77 -3.26
CA ALA A 127 -8.21 -11.54 -2.04
C ALA A 127 -9.45 -12.35 -1.66
N VAL A 128 -10.64 -11.77 -1.76
CA VAL A 128 -11.88 -12.54 -1.51
C VAL A 128 -12.12 -13.56 -2.62
N ARG A 129 -11.85 -13.19 -3.88
CA ARG A 129 -12.06 -14.09 -5.04
C ARG A 129 -11.21 -15.34 -4.99
N LEU A 130 -9.93 -15.20 -4.68
CA LEU A 130 -9.01 -16.33 -4.59
C LEU A 130 -9.29 -17.15 -3.32
N HIS A 131 -9.79 -16.54 -2.22
CA HIS A 131 -10.09 -17.30 -0.98
C HIS A 131 -11.38 -18.12 -1.13
N ALA A 132 -12.30 -17.66 -1.98
CA ALA A 132 -13.53 -18.37 -2.31
C ALA A 132 -13.37 -19.42 -3.43
N ALA A 133 -12.16 -19.61 -3.97
CA ALA A 133 -11.82 -20.59 -5.01
C ALA A 133 -11.12 -21.81 -4.41
#